data_AF-A0A954GTU6-F1
#
_entry.id   AF-A0A954GTU6-F1
#
_cell.length_a   1.000
_cell.length_b   1.000
_cell.length_c   1.000
_cell.angle_alpha   90.00
_cell.angle_beta   90.00
_cell.angle_gamma   90.00
#
_symmetry.space_group_name_H-M   'P 1'
#
loop_
_entity.id
_entity.type
_entity.pdbx_description
1 polymer ?
#
loop_
_entity_poly.entity_id
_entity_poly.type
_entity_poly.pdbx_seq_one_letter_code
_entity_poly.pdbx_strand_id
1 'polypeptide(L)'
;DNMDFVLRDAYMTGFNTKAFDISRLIHYSFFSKSGLTIHARGLPTLIQFIETRANMFRMIYFHRTVRALDIALEELFPETMAHLFPGNPLEHLRAYQGFTESSFLVDVQRMADDENPERRVLGERWQKILSRRAGWKMAVERTLNFHTTAAERMTIFSEPQLILERVRRRLPEEIRDIPLNIDVAKHYHRPSGHLPTGGQNHLFDPGNNTIQVLNDDDLFRALPVSFLIFRIYCQTHDHDAQLNAALQSVLGDAMDAKTNM
;
A
#
# COMPACT_ATOMS: atom_id res chain seq x y z
N ASP A 1 -4.97 -14.60 10.19
CA ASP A 1 -5.22 -13.38 9.41
C ASP A 1 -4.53 -13.42 8.04
N ASN A 2 -3.23 -13.09 7.92
CA ASN A 2 -2.55 -13.04 6.61
C ASN A 2 -2.75 -14.25 5.68
N MET A 3 -2.70 -15.48 6.21
CA MET A 3 -2.90 -16.68 5.39
C MET A 3 -4.34 -16.79 4.83
N ASP A 4 -5.34 -16.28 5.56
CA ASP A 4 -6.74 -16.33 5.13
C ASP A 4 -7.01 -15.28 4.05
N PHE A 5 -6.72 -14.01 4.32
CA PHE A 5 -7.07 -12.94 3.36
C PHE A 5 -6.31 -13.11 2.04
N VAL A 6 -5.05 -13.58 2.06
CA VAL A 6 -4.29 -13.81 0.82
C VAL A 6 -4.99 -14.86 -0.05
N LEU A 7 -5.49 -15.96 0.54
CA LEU A 7 -6.23 -16.98 -0.23
C LEU A 7 -7.61 -16.47 -0.67
N ARG A 8 -8.34 -15.85 0.24
CA ARG A 8 -9.68 -15.31 -0.01
C ARG A 8 -9.66 -14.29 -1.13
N ASP A 9 -8.79 -13.29 -1.03
CA ASP A 9 -8.74 -12.19 -1.97
C ASP A 9 -8.14 -12.66 -3.30
N ALA A 10 -7.20 -13.61 -3.30
CA ALA A 10 -6.68 -14.18 -4.54
C ALA A 10 -7.77 -14.95 -5.31
N TYR A 11 -8.68 -15.61 -4.60
CA TYR A 11 -9.85 -16.24 -5.18
C TYR A 11 -10.87 -15.19 -5.68
N MET A 12 -11.27 -14.24 -4.83
CA MET A 12 -12.32 -13.25 -5.15
C MET A 12 -11.93 -12.31 -6.30
N THR A 13 -10.64 -11.99 -6.44
CA THR A 13 -10.13 -11.12 -7.50
C THR A 13 -9.77 -11.87 -8.79
N GLY A 14 -9.83 -13.21 -8.77
CA GLY A 14 -9.39 -14.04 -9.90
C GLY A 14 -7.87 -14.04 -10.11
N PHE A 15 -7.08 -13.57 -9.15
CA PHE A 15 -5.62 -13.55 -9.23
C PHE A 15 -5.03 -14.97 -9.33
N ASN A 16 -5.41 -15.84 -8.39
CA ASN A 16 -4.99 -17.24 -8.38
C ASN A 16 -5.90 -18.07 -7.45
N THR A 17 -6.53 -19.12 -7.97
CA THR A 17 -7.40 -20.01 -7.20
C THR A 17 -6.64 -20.95 -6.26
N LYS A 18 -5.33 -21.10 -6.43
CA LYS A 18 -4.41 -21.87 -5.58
C LYS A 18 -3.14 -21.08 -5.30
N ALA A 19 -3.29 -19.97 -4.59
CA ALA A 19 -2.22 -18.99 -4.38
C ALA A 19 -1.00 -19.57 -3.62
N PHE A 20 -1.24 -20.32 -2.54
CA PHE A 20 -0.24 -21.12 -1.82
C PHE A 20 -0.90 -22.26 -1.03
N ASP A 21 -0.12 -23.25 -0.60
CA ASP A 21 -0.62 -24.39 0.19
C ASP A 21 -0.58 -24.11 1.69
N ILE A 22 -1.69 -23.62 2.24
CA ILE A 22 -1.82 -23.33 3.68
C ILE A 22 -1.69 -24.59 4.54
N SER A 23 -2.21 -25.73 4.09
CA SER A 23 -2.16 -26.99 4.84
C SER A 23 -0.72 -27.46 4.99
N ARG A 24 0.08 -27.36 3.92
CA ARG A 24 1.51 -27.68 3.95
C ARG A 24 2.29 -26.70 4.83
N LEU A 25 1.99 -25.41 4.77
CA LEU A 25 2.65 -24.41 5.61
C LEU A 25 2.42 -24.71 7.10
N ILE A 26 1.18 -25.02 7.49
CA ILE A 26 0.83 -25.40 8.86
C ILE A 26 1.51 -26.72 9.24
N HIS A 27 1.45 -27.74 8.37
CA HIS A 27 2.04 -29.06 8.64
C HIS A 27 3.54 -29.01 8.96
N TYR A 28 4.29 -28.16 8.25
CA TYR A 28 5.73 -28.01 8.47
C TYR A 28 6.10 -26.94 9.51
N SER A 29 5.13 -26.26 10.11
CA SER A 29 5.35 -25.26 11.17
C SER A 29 5.08 -25.87 12.55
N PHE A 30 5.96 -25.59 13.51
CA PHE A 30 5.87 -26.10 14.87
C PHE A 30 6.59 -25.17 15.86
N PHE A 31 6.42 -25.40 17.16
CA PHE A 31 7.19 -24.66 18.18
C PHE A 31 8.39 -25.50 18.64
N SER A 32 9.58 -24.91 18.56
CA SER A 32 10.81 -25.43 19.18
C SER A 32 11.15 -24.66 20.45
N LYS A 33 12.25 -25.02 21.12
CA LYS A 33 12.79 -24.22 22.24
C LYS A 33 13.18 -22.79 21.82
N SER A 34 13.44 -22.57 20.53
CA SER A 34 13.80 -21.26 20.00
C SER A 34 12.56 -20.40 19.65
N GLY A 35 11.39 -21.02 19.46
CA GLY A 35 10.15 -20.33 19.09
C GLY A 35 9.45 -20.95 17.89
N LEU A 36 8.67 -20.14 17.16
CA LEU A 36 7.98 -20.59 15.95
C LEU A 36 9.02 -21.00 14.90
N THR A 37 8.96 -22.25 14.48
CA THR A 37 9.96 -22.90 13.64
C THR A 37 9.29 -23.54 12.44
N ILE A 38 9.87 -23.37 11.26
CA ILE A 38 9.46 -24.10 10.06
C ILE A 38 10.53 -25.13 9.69
N HIS A 39 10.10 -26.34 9.35
CA HIS A 39 10.99 -27.37 8.80
C HIS A 39 11.43 -26.97 7.37
N ALA A 40 12.67 -27.27 6.98
CA ALA A 40 13.24 -26.91 5.67
C ALA A 40 12.34 -27.29 4.47
N ARG A 41 11.66 -28.44 4.52
CA ARG A 41 10.67 -28.88 3.51
C ARG A 41 9.44 -27.96 3.35
N GLY A 42 9.13 -27.12 4.34
CA GLY A 42 8.06 -26.12 4.31
C GLY A 42 8.51 -24.76 3.80
N LEU A 43 9.83 -24.50 3.73
CA LEU A 43 10.39 -23.20 3.33
C LEU A 43 9.91 -22.73 1.95
N PRO A 44 9.84 -23.57 0.90
CA PRO A 44 9.32 -23.13 -0.41
C PRO A 44 7.89 -22.62 -0.34
N THR A 45 7.05 -23.25 0.50
CA THR A 45 5.64 -22.85 0.68
C THR A 45 5.53 -21.52 1.42
N LEU A 46 6.39 -21.28 2.41
CA LEU A 46 6.47 -19.99 3.10
C LEU A 46 6.91 -18.86 2.15
N ILE A 47 7.90 -19.13 1.30
CA ILE A 47 8.38 -18.18 0.29
C ILE A 47 7.26 -17.85 -0.69
N GLN A 48 6.59 -18.88 -1.25
CA GLN A 48 5.46 -18.69 -2.15
C GLN A 48 4.36 -17.84 -1.50
N PHE A 49 4.03 -18.06 -0.23
CA PHE A 49 3.08 -17.24 0.51
C PHE A 49 3.50 -15.77 0.58
N ILE A 50 4.75 -15.49 0.94
CA ILE A 50 5.29 -14.12 1.05
C ILE A 50 5.28 -13.41 -0.31
N GLU A 51 5.73 -14.08 -1.36
CA GLU A 51 5.74 -13.54 -2.72
C GLU A 51 4.32 -13.27 -3.23
N THR A 52 3.41 -14.22 -3.03
CA THR A 52 2.00 -14.09 -3.40
C THR A 52 1.39 -12.87 -2.73
N ARG A 53 1.54 -12.76 -1.40
CA ARG A 53 1.04 -11.60 -0.64
C ARG A 53 1.56 -10.30 -1.24
N ALA A 54 2.86 -10.21 -1.49
CA ALA A 54 3.44 -8.98 -2.01
C ALA A 54 3.00 -8.64 -3.44
N ASN A 55 2.84 -9.65 -4.30
CA ASN A 55 2.29 -9.46 -5.64
C ASN A 55 0.84 -8.96 -5.59
N MET A 56 0.04 -9.45 -4.65
CA MET A 56 -1.32 -8.93 -4.42
C MET A 56 -1.31 -7.47 -3.96
N PHE A 57 -0.40 -7.07 -3.08
CA PHE A 57 -0.23 -5.64 -2.75
C PHE A 57 0.11 -4.81 -3.97
N ARG A 58 1.01 -5.29 -4.82
CA ARG A 58 1.41 -4.57 -6.03
C ARG A 58 0.27 -4.43 -7.05
N MET A 59 -0.50 -5.49 -7.26
CA MET A 59 -1.45 -5.58 -8.37
C MET A 59 -2.90 -5.22 -7.99
N ILE A 60 -3.30 -5.52 -6.76
CA ILE A 60 -4.69 -5.42 -6.30
C ILE A 60 -4.81 -4.26 -5.32
N TYR A 61 -4.18 -4.38 -4.15
CA TYR A 61 -4.41 -3.42 -3.06
C TYR A 61 -3.88 -2.03 -3.38
N PHE A 62 -2.78 -1.93 -4.13
CA PHE A 62 -2.23 -0.67 -4.60
C PHE A 62 -2.53 -0.41 -6.07
N HIS A 63 -3.64 -0.93 -6.61
CA HIS A 63 -4.00 -0.66 -7.99
C HIS A 63 -4.20 0.85 -8.22
N ARG A 64 -3.52 1.41 -9.22
CA ARG A 64 -3.49 2.86 -9.51
C ARG A 64 -4.87 3.54 -9.56
N THR A 65 -5.88 2.85 -10.10
CA THR A 65 -7.24 3.41 -10.20
C THR A 65 -7.97 3.43 -8.85
N VAL A 66 -7.69 2.46 -7.98
CA VAL A 66 -8.23 2.44 -6.62
C VAL A 66 -7.56 3.54 -5.81
N ARG A 67 -6.23 3.70 -5.92
CA ARG A 67 -5.50 4.78 -5.26
C ARG A 67 -5.95 6.17 -5.72
N ALA A 68 -6.28 6.37 -6.99
CA ALA A 68 -6.91 7.61 -7.46
C ALA A 68 -8.26 7.89 -6.77
N LEU A 69 -9.05 6.84 -6.56
CA LEU A 69 -10.32 6.94 -5.83
C LEU A 69 -10.06 7.26 -4.35
N ASP A 70 -9.10 6.59 -3.71
CA ASP A 70 -8.73 6.85 -2.31
C ASP A 70 -8.34 8.31 -2.09
N ILE A 71 -7.55 8.90 -2.99
CA ILE A 71 -7.21 10.34 -2.94
C ILE A 71 -8.47 11.20 -3.03
N ALA A 72 -9.36 10.92 -3.99
CA ALA A 72 -10.61 11.67 -4.13
C ALA A 72 -11.51 11.53 -2.89
N LEU A 73 -11.52 10.36 -2.26
CA LEU A 73 -12.25 10.13 -1.01
C LEU A 73 -11.62 10.92 0.13
N GLU A 74 -10.30 10.89 0.29
CA GLU A 74 -9.56 11.61 1.34
C GLU A 74 -9.80 13.12 1.30
N GLU A 75 -9.92 13.70 0.11
CA GLU A 75 -10.23 15.14 -0.08
C GLU A 75 -11.65 15.53 0.37
N LEU A 76 -12.60 14.59 0.32
CA LEU A 76 -14.02 14.84 0.68
C LEU A 76 -14.38 14.34 2.08
N PHE A 77 -13.67 13.34 2.59
CA PHE A 77 -14.04 12.63 3.80
C PHE A 77 -14.14 13.53 5.03
N PRO A 78 -13.17 14.42 5.33
CA PRO A 78 -13.21 15.24 6.53
C PRO A 78 -14.47 16.12 6.63
N GLU A 79 -14.84 16.79 5.53
CA GLU A 79 -16.05 17.60 5.42
C GLU A 79 -17.30 16.74 5.55
N THR A 80 -17.32 15.58 4.90
CA THR A 80 -18.45 14.63 4.94
C THR A 80 -18.69 14.08 6.34
N MET A 81 -17.64 13.69 7.04
CA MET A 81 -17.72 13.08 8.35
C MET A 81 -18.23 14.07 9.41
N ALA A 82 -17.91 15.36 9.28
CA ALA A 82 -18.45 16.40 10.15
C ALA A 82 -19.99 16.48 10.10
N HIS A 83 -20.61 16.06 8.99
CA HIS A 83 -22.07 16.01 8.83
C HIS A 83 -22.70 14.65 9.16
N LEU A 84 -21.91 13.56 9.12
CA LEU A 84 -22.43 12.19 9.23
C LEU A 84 -22.17 11.51 10.56
N PHE A 85 -21.17 11.96 11.33
CA PHE A 85 -20.79 11.28 12.55
C PHE A 85 -20.44 12.27 13.67
N PRO A 86 -20.90 12.04 14.91
CA PRO A 86 -20.77 13.02 15.99
C PRO A 86 -19.37 13.00 16.64
N GLY A 87 -18.30 13.21 15.86
CA GLY A 87 -16.93 13.29 16.40
C GLY A 87 -16.23 11.93 16.52
N ASN A 88 -15.56 11.67 17.65
CA ASN A 88 -14.67 10.51 17.79
C ASN A 88 -15.45 9.19 17.92
N PRO A 89 -15.29 8.22 17.00
CA PRO A 89 -15.97 6.92 17.08
C PRO A 89 -15.77 6.15 18.38
N LEU A 90 -14.63 6.33 19.05
CA LEU A 90 -14.33 5.68 20.34
C LEU A 90 -15.27 6.13 21.47
N GLU A 91 -15.83 7.34 21.37
CA GLU A 91 -16.78 7.91 22.34
C GLU A 91 -18.23 7.58 21.98
N HIS A 92 -18.47 7.14 20.74
CA HIS A 92 -19.80 6.91 20.17
C HIS A 92 -19.95 5.48 19.62
N LEU A 93 -19.49 4.48 20.36
CA LEU A 93 -19.43 3.07 19.92
C LEU A 93 -20.76 2.53 19.37
N ARG A 94 -21.89 2.87 20.00
CA ARG A 94 -23.21 2.44 19.53
C ARG A 94 -23.57 3.05 18.17
N ALA A 95 -23.24 4.32 17.95
CA ALA A 95 -23.45 4.96 16.65
C ALA A 95 -22.46 4.41 15.62
N TYR A 96 -21.20 4.18 16.02
CA TYR A 96 -20.17 3.61 15.14
C TYR A 96 -20.53 2.21 14.64
N GLN A 97 -21.13 1.37 15.48
CA GLN A 97 -21.63 0.06 15.09
C GLN A 97 -22.68 0.13 13.95
N GLY A 98 -23.49 1.19 13.93
CA GLY A 98 -24.47 1.45 12.86
C GLY A 98 -23.88 2.14 11.64
N PHE A 99 -22.68 2.71 11.74
CA PHE A 99 -22.02 3.45 10.69
C PHE A 99 -21.17 2.51 9.82
N THR A 100 -21.83 1.88 8.87
CA THR A 100 -21.26 0.90 7.93
C THR A 100 -21.09 1.52 6.55
N GLU A 101 -20.41 0.81 5.63
CA GLU A 101 -20.35 1.21 4.22
C GLU A 101 -21.77 1.39 3.63
N SER A 102 -22.71 0.52 3.98
CA SER A 102 -24.09 0.62 3.48
C SER A 102 -24.83 1.85 3.99
N SER A 103 -24.76 2.16 5.29
CA SER A 103 -25.38 3.37 5.82
C SER A 103 -24.72 4.63 5.26
N PHE A 104 -23.37 4.63 5.20
CA PHE A 104 -22.59 5.71 4.63
C PHE A 104 -22.99 6.01 3.19
N LEU A 105 -23.04 4.99 2.33
CA LEU A 105 -23.39 5.15 0.91
C LEU A 105 -24.82 5.67 0.73
N VAL A 106 -25.78 5.21 1.55
CA VAL A 106 -27.16 5.74 1.52
C VAL A 106 -27.18 7.21 1.93
N ASP A 107 -26.47 7.58 2.98
CA ASP A 107 -26.48 8.94 3.51
C ASP A 107 -25.82 9.93 2.54
N VAL A 108 -24.63 9.63 2.00
CA VAL A 108 -23.96 10.53 1.03
C VAL A 108 -24.72 10.66 -0.28
N GLN A 109 -25.45 9.62 -0.71
CA GLN A 109 -26.30 9.69 -1.91
C GLN A 109 -27.47 10.66 -1.71
N ARG A 110 -28.10 10.64 -0.53
CA ARG A 110 -29.24 11.51 -0.18
C ARG A 110 -28.84 12.97 0.01
N MET A 111 -27.57 13.24 0.34
CA MET A 111 -27.10 14.62 0.52
C MET A 111 -27.33 15.49 -0.70
N ALA A 112 -27.33 14.93 -1.92
CA ALA A 112 -27.55 15.70 -3.14
C ALA A 112 -28.94 16.34 -3.24
N ASP A 113 -29.91 15.87 -2.44
CA ASP A 113 -31.27 16.41 -2.36
C ASP A 113 -31.54 17.13 -1.03
N ASP A 114 -30.50 17.41 -0.23
CA ASP A 114 -30.63 18.06 1.07
C ASP A 114 -31.03 19.54 0.93
N GLU A 115 -31.90 20.02 1.84
CA GLU A 115 -32.32 21.42 1.89
C GLU A 115 -31.16 22.36 2.25
N ASN A 116 -30.18 21.87 3.02
CA ASN A 116 -28.98 22.61 3.36
C ASN A 116 -28.06 22.72 2.12
N PRO A 117 -27.77 23.93 1.61
CA PRO A 117 -26.92 24.12 0.45
C PRO A 117 -25.51 23.51 0.57
N GLU A 118 -24.92 23.53 1.75
CA GLU A 118 -23.57 22.98 1.99
C GLU A 118 -23.56 21.46 1.81
N ARG A 119 -24.53 20.78 2.44
CA ARG A 119 -24.68 19.31 2.31
C ARG A 119 -25.00 18.92 0.87
N ARG A 120 -25.83 19.72 0.18
CA ARG A 120 -26.15 19.50 -1.23
C ARG A 120 -24.92 19.56 -2.14
N VAL A 121 -24.08 20.59 -1.99
CA VAL A 121 -22.82 20.70 -2.76
C VAL A 121 -21.91 19.50 -2.50
N LEU A 122 -21.84 19.03 -1.25
CA LEU A 122 -21.07 17.85 -0.90
C LEU A 122 -21.65 16.57 -1.54
N GLY A 123 -22.96 16.41 -1.51
CA GLY A 123 -23.67 15.34 -2.20
C GLY A 123 -23.41 15.32 -3.71
N GLU A 124 -23.41 16.47 -4.38
CA GLU A 124 -23.07 16.59 -5.80
C GLU A 124 -21.62 16.15 -6.10
N ARG A 125 -20.67 16.47 -5.20
CA ARG A 125 -19.28 15.99 -5.30
C ARG A 125 -19.21 14.47 -5.11
N TRP A 126 -19.94 13.90 -4.16
CA TRP A 126 -20.06 12.46 -3.97
C TRP A 126 -20.66 11.76 -5.18
N GLN A 127 -21.68 12.33 -5.82
CA GLN A 127 -22.27 11.77 -7.05
C GLN A 127 -21.23 11.65 -8.17
N LYS A 128 -20.28 12.58 -8.29
CA LYS A 128 -19.17 12.47 -9.25
C LYS A 128 -18.27 11.28 -8.91
N ILE A 129 -17.95 11.06 -7.64
CA ILE A 129 -17.15 9.90 -7.20
C ILE A 129 -17.89 8.59 -7.47
N LEU A 130 -19.15 8.47 -7.04
CA LEU A 130 -19.98 7.28 -7.18
C LEU A 130 -20.24 6.90 -8.65
N SER A 131 -20.36 7.90 -9.52
CA SER A 131 -20.49 7.70 -10.98
C SER A 131 -19.14 7.53 -11.70
N ARG A 132 -18.05 7.34 -10.95
CA ARG A 132 -16.67 7.16 -11.46
C ARG A 132 -16.18 8.31 -12.33
N ARG A 133 -16.68 9.53 -12.09
CA ARG A 133 -16.21 10.79 -12.68
C ARG A 133 -15.20 11.48 -11.75
N ALA A 134 -14.37 10.70 -11.06
CA ALA A 134 -13.31 11.21 -10.20
C ALA A 134 -12.17 11.82 -11.04
N GLY A 135 -11.65 12.96 -10.59
CA GLY A 135 -10.75 13.81 -11.39
C GLY A 135 -9.31 13.31 -11.50
N TRP A 136 -8.84 12.53 -10.53
CA TRP A 136 -7.43 12.12 -10.46
C TRP A 136 -7.13 10.96 -11.42
N LYS A 137 -6.11 11.14 -12.25
CA LYS A 137 -5.58 10.17 -13.21
C LYS A 137 -4.10 10.00 -12.98
N MET A 138 -3.63 8.75 -12.98
CA MET A 138 -2.21 8.45 -12.79
C MET A 138 -1.43 8.89 -14.04
N ALA A 139 -0.49 9.81 -13.86
CA ALA A 139 0.39 10.32 -14.93
C ALA A 139 1.69 9.52 -15.03
N VAL A 140 2.29 9.22 -13.88
CA VAL A 140 3.55 8.48 -13.80
C VAL A 140 3.54 7.54 -12.60
N GLU A 141 4.15 6.37 -12.79
CA GLU A 141 4.43 5.38 -11.76
C GLU A 141 5.91 4.97 -11.77
N ARG A 142 6.49 4.78 -10.59
CA ARG A 142 7.81 4.17 -10.40
C ARG A 142 7.80 3.21 -9.21
N THR A 143 8.29 2.00 -9.43
CA THR A 143 8.43 0.99 -8.37
C THR A 143 9.90 0.83 -8.00
N LEU A 144 10.19 0.85 -6.70
CA LEU A 144 11.51 0.64 -6.13
C LEU A 144 11.46 -0.57 -5.19
N ASN A 145 12.41 -1.49 -5.33
CA ASN A 145 12.54 -2.65 -4.44
C ASN A 145 13.76 -2.45 -3.53
N PHE A 146 13.61 -2.81 -2.26
CA PHE A 146 14.66 -2.69 -1.25
C PHE A 146 15.01 -4.06 -0.69
N HIS A 147 16.29 -4.42 -0.75
CA HIS A 147 16.81 -5.68 -0.20
C HIS A 147 17.45 -5.52 1.18
N THR A 148 17.63 -4.28 1.66
CA THR A 148 18.19 -3.98 2.98
C THR A 148 17.43 -2.83 3.66
N THR A 149 17.32 -2.88 5.00
CA THR A 149 16.66 -1.84 5.81
C THR A 149 17.42 -0.51 5.81
N ALA A 150 18.74 -0.53 5.58
CA ALA A 150 19.56 0.69 5.49
C ALA A 150 19.19 1.53 4.25
N ALA A 151 18.95 0.87 3.11
CA ALA A 151 18.48 1.54 1.90
C ALA A 151 17.07 2.14 2.05
N GLU A 152 16.28 1.62 3.00
CA GLU A 152 14.90 2.02 3.28
C GLU A 152 14.81 3.29 4.16
N ARG A 153 15.64 3.40 5.21
CA ARG A 153 15.64 4.55 6.14
C ARG A 153 16.24 5.83 5.55
N MET A 154 17.07 5.71 4.52
CA MET A 154 17.84 6.82 3.96
C MET A 154 17.19 7.50 2.76
N THR A 155 15.87 7.42 2.63
CA THR A 155 15.20 7.91 1.43
C THR A 155 14.22 9.02 1.75
N ILE A 156 14.34 10.11 0.99
CA ILE A 156 13.39 11.24 0.84
C ILE A 156 11.92 10.81 0.68
N PHE A 157 11.69 9.53 0.51
CA PHE A 157 10.43 8.80 0.40
C PHE A 157 9.58 8.78 1.67
N SER A 158 10.14 9.17 2.83
CA SER A 158 9.36 9.45 4.04
C SER A 158 8.57 10.76 3.95
N GLU A 159 8.90 11.64 3.01
CA GLU A 159 8.26 12.94 2.81
C GLU A 159 7.73 13.08 1.36
N PRO A 160 6.58 12.47 1.05
CA PRO A 160 5.99 12.51 -0.30
C PRO A 160 5.85 13.94 -0.86
N GLN A 161 5.49 14.89 0.00
CA GLN A 161 5.28 16.28 -0.41
C GLN A 161 6.58 16.96 -0.87
N LEU A 162 7.71 16.68 -0.22
CA LEU A 162 9.00 17.21 -0.65
C LEU A 162 9.38 16.72 -2.06
N ILE A 163 9.02 15.48 -2.40
CA ILE A 163 9.24 14.93 -3.74
C ILE A 163 8.37 15.66 -4.74
N LEU A 164 7.09 15.87 -4.43
CA LEU A 164 6.18 16.60 -5.30
C LEU A 164 6.66 18.03 -5.55
N GLU A 165 7.15 18.73 -4.53
CA GLU A 165 7.77 20.06 -4.69
C GLU A 165 9.00 20.03 -5.60
N ARG A 166 9.89 19.04 -5.42
CA ARG A 166 11.07 18.86 -6.29
C ARG A 166 10.70 18.53 -7.72
N VAL A 167 9.61 17.80 -7.94
CA VAL A 167 9.05 17.55 -9.27
C VAL A 167 8.55 18.87 -9.87
N ARG A 168 7.74 19.64 -9.14
CA ARG A 168 7.22 20.95 -9.60
C ARG A 168 8.34 21.90 -10.04
N ARG A 169 9.44 21.98 -9.29
CA ARG A 169 10.60 22.83 -9.65
C ARG A 169 11.28 22.43 -10.96
N ARG A 170 11.14 21.18 -11.41
CA ARG A 170 11.69 20.66 -12.67
C ARG A 170 10.69 20.71 -13.83
N LEU A 171 9.44 21.09 -13.57
CA LEU A 171 8.44 21.24 -14.63
C LEU A 171 8.62 22.58 -15.38
N PRO A 172 8.28 22.62 -16.68
CA PRO A 172 8.09 23.86 -17.42
C PRO A 172 7.15 24.82 -16.68
N GLU A 173 7.35 26.12 -16.87
CA GLU A 173 6.62 27.17 -16.14
C GLU A 173 5.11 27.08 -16.40
N GLU A 174 4.71 26.72 -17.62
CA GLU A 174 3.32 26.65 -18.07
C GLU A 174 2.52 25.57 -17.35
N ILE A 175 3.19 24.54 -16.85
CA ILE A 175 2.55 23.38 -16.19
C ILE A 175 2.99 23.21 -14.74
N ARG A 176 3.72 24.18 -14.18
CA ARG A 176 4.30 24.11 -12.84
C ARG A 176 3.25 24.08 -11.75
N ASP A 177 2.11 24.74 -11.97
CA ASP A 177 1.05 24.97 -10.98
C ASP A 177 -0.22 24.17 -11.26
N ILE A 178 -0.19 23.22 -12.20
CA ILE A 178 -1.34 22.34 -12.43
C ILE A 178 -1.67 21.54 -11.15
N PRO A 179 -2.94 21.14 -10.95
CA PRO A 179 -3.32 20.28 -9.84
C PRO A 179 -2.58 18.94 -9.93
N LEU A 180 -1.76 18.65 -8.93
CA LEU A 180 -1.03 17.39 -8.80
C LEU A 180 -1.24 16.83 -7.40
N ASN A 181 -1.33 15.51 -7.33
CA ASN A 181 -1.34 14.77 -6.08
C ASN A 181 -0.26 13.66 -6.14
N ILE A 182 0.24 13.21 -4.99
CA ILE A 182 1.27 12.17 -4.90
C ILE A 182 0.79 11.03 -4.00
N ASP A 183 0.95 9.80 -4.48
CA ASP A 183 0.71 8.57 -3.71
C ASP A 183 2.02 7.81 -3.56
N VAL A 184 2.26 7.33 -2.35
CA VAL A 184 3.47 6.59 -1.98
C VAL A 184 3.04 5.33 -1.25
N ALA A 185 2.86 4.26 -2.01
CA ALA A 185 2.39 2.99 -1.48
C ALA A 185 3.58 2.11 -1.10
N LYS A 186 3.65 1.66 0.16
CA LYS A 186 4.76 0.85 0.68
C LYS A 186 4.26 -0.50 1.19
N HIS A 187 5.00 -1.56 0.89
CA HIS A 187 4.74 -2.89 1.43
C HIS A 187 6.01 -3.57 1.91
N TYR A 188 5.91 -4.26 3.05
CA TYR A 188 6.97 -5.12 3.60
C TYR A 188 6.66 -6.58 3.29
N HIS A 189 7.53 -7.21 2.49
CA HIS A 189 7.45 -8.64 2.17
C HIS A 189 7.78 -9.48 3.40
N ARG A 190 8.88 -9.13 4.07
CA ARG A 190 9.37 -9.80 5.27
C ARG A 190 9.72 -8.79 6.36
N PRO A 191 9.67 -9.19 7.64
CA PRO A 191 10.08 -8.33 8.73
C PRO A 191 11.52 -7.85 8.51
N SER A 192 11.71 -6.54 8.45
CA SER A 192 13.05 -5.93 8.53
C SER A 192 13.60 -6.15 9.94
N GLY A 193 14.88 -6.50 10.07
CA GLY A 193 15.51 -6.70 11.38
C GLY A 193 15.31 -5.53 12.35
N HIS A 194 15.25 -5.83 13.65
CA HIS A 194 14.96 -4.95 14.79
C HIS A 194 13.52 -4.42 14.94
N LEU A 195 12.51 -5.13 14.40
CA LEU A 195 11.12 -4.99 14.86
C LEU A 195 10.89 -5.86 16.11
N PRO A 196 9.86 -5.60 16.94
CA PRO A 196 9.58 -6.40 18.14
C PRO A 196 9.48 -7.91 17.88
N THR A 197 9.04 -8.29 16.67
CA THR A 197 8.89 -9.67 16.20
C THR A 197 10.06 -10.17 15.34
N GLY A 198 11.08 -9.34 15.12
CA GLY A 198 12.28 -9.70 14.37
C GLY A 198 13.11 -10.75 15.11
N GLY A 199 13.55 -11.79 14.41
CA GLY A 199 14.33 -12.87 15.00
C GLY A 199 13.52 -13.91 15.80
N GLN A 200 12.19 -13.83 15.79
CA GLN A 200 11.30 -14.77 16.48
C GLN A 200 10.87 -15.99 15.64
N ASN A 201 11.30 -16.03 14.37
CA ASN A 201 11.00 -17.12 13.44
C ASN A 201 12.27 -17.88 13.10
N HIS A 202 12.18 -19.20 13.13
CA HIS A 202 13.31 -20.11 12.97
C HIS A 202 13.11 -21.10 11.83
N LEU A 203 14.23 -21.60 11.31
CA LEU A 203 14.29 -22.65 10.30
C LEU A 203 14.99 -23.87 10.89
N PHE A 204 14.36 -25.03 10.77
CA PHE A 204 14.95 -26.31 11.16
C PHE A 204 15.47 -27.07 9.93
N ASP A 205 16.77 -27.35 9.93
CA ASP A 205 17.43 -28.19 8.93
C ASP A 205 17.59 -29.62 9.47
N PRO A 206 16.85 -30.62 8.95
CA PRO A 206 16.96 -32.00 9.38
C PRO A 206 18.29 -32.65 8.98
N GLY A 207 19.00 -32.14 7.97
CA GLY A 207 20.27 -32.71 7.49
C GLY A 207 21.39 -32.55 8.53
N ASN A 208 21.44 -31.39 9.17
CA ASN A 208 22.40 -31.08 10.23
C ASN A 208 21.80 -31.15 11.65
N ASN A 209 20.49 -31.37 11.74
CA ASN A 209 19.71 -31.30 12.99
C ASN A 209 19.89 -29.97 13.74
N THR A 210 19.94 -28.87 12.99
CA THR A 210 20.17 -27.52 13.51
C THR A 210 18.93 -26.64 13.36
N ILE A 211 18.77 -25.71 14.30
CA ILE A 211 17.78 -24.64 14.22
C ILE A 211 18.54 -23.33 14.10
N GLN A 212 18.21 -22.56 13.08
CA GLN A 212 18.77 -21.22 12.85
C GLN A 212 17.67 -20.18 12.76
N VAL A 213 18.03 -18.90 12.83
CA VAL A 213 17.06 -17.82 12.58
C VAL A 213 16.65 -17.87 11.11
N LEU A 214 15.37 -17.72 10.82
CA LEU A 214 14.85 -17.80 9.44
C LEU A 214 15.50 -16.75 8.52
N ASN A 215 15.79 -15.57 9.06
CA ASN A 215 16.47 -14.49 8.33
C ASN A 215 17.94 -14.79 7.98
N ASP A 216 18.53 -15.86 8.53
CA ASP A 216 19.89 -16.28 8.20
C ASP A 216 19.93 -17.30 7.06
N ASP A 217 18.78 -17.75 6.56
CA ASP A 217 18.70 -18.62 5.38
C ASP A 217 18.90 -17.83 4.09
N ASP A 218 19.72 -18.34 3.17
CA ASP A 218 20.08 -17.64 1.93
C ASP A 218 18.89 -17.49 0.97
N LEU A 219 18.05 -18.52 0.86
CA LEU A 219 16.89 -18.49 -0.02
C LEU A 219 15.85 -17.49 0.52
N PHE A 220 15.64 -17.47 1.84
CA PHE A 220 14.78 -16.48 2.48
C PHE A 220 15.33 -15.06 2.36
N ARG A 221 16.67 -14.89 2.44
CA ARG A 221 17.33 -13.59 2.29
C ARG A 221 17.27 -13.02 0.88
N ALA A 222 17.16 -13.87 -0.14
CA ALA A 222 17.03 -13.42 -1.52
C ALA A 222 15.75 -12.62 -1.77
N LEU A 223 14.70 -12.82 -0.95
CA LEU A 223 13.47 -12.04 -1.03
C LEU A 223 13.72 -10.57 -0.72
N PRO A 224 13.15 -9.63 -1.52
CA PRO A 224 13.12 -8.22 -1.17
C PRO A 224 12.55 -8.04 0.24
N VAL A 225 13.05 -7.05 0.98
CA VAL A 225 12.52 -6.69 2.30
C VAL A 225 11.22 -5.91 2.13
N SER A 226 11.23 -4.92 1.24
CA SER A 226 10.08 -4.09 0.94
C SER A 226 10.09 -3.62 -0.51
N PHE A 227 8.94 -3.16 -0.99
CA PHE A 227 8.85 -2.33 -2.19
C PHE A 227 8.10 -1.04 -1.88
N LEU A 228 8.32 -0.06 -2.74
CA LEU A 228 7.62 1.21 -2.72
C LEU A 228 7.17 1.54 -4.15
N ILE A 229 5.92 1.98 -4.30
CA ILE A 229 5.36 2.50 -5.55
C ILE A 229 5.09 4.00 -5.39
N PHE A 230 5.80 4.80 -6.18
CA PHE A 230 5.59 6.23 -6.33
C PHE A 230 4.64 6.51 -7.48
N ARG A 231 3.63 7.34 -7.25
CA ARG A 231 2.74 7.82 -8.30
C ARG A 231 2.47 9.31 -8.17
N ILE A 232 2.38 9.96 -9.32
CA ILE A 232 1.85 11.31 -9.41
C ILE A 232 0.54 11.23 -10.18
N TYR A 233 -0.48 11.87 -9.62
CA TYR A 233 -1.79 12.03 -10.23
C TYR A 233 -1.99 13.47 -10.68
N CYS A 234 -2.71 13.63 -11.77
CA CYS A 234 -3.11 14.89 -12.38
C CYS A 234 -4.58 14.79 -12.83
N GLN A 235 -5.13 15.87 -13.40
CA GLN A 235 -6.52 15.88 -13.89
C GLN A 235 -6.65 15.47 -15.38
N THR A 236 -5.56 15.51 -16.14
CA THR A 236 -5.51 15.20 -17.58
C THR A 236 -4.21 14.49 -17.95
N HIS A 237 -4.19 13.72 -19.05
CA HIS A 237 -3.01 13.01 -19.52
C HIS A 237 -2.07 13.86 -20.42
N ASP A 238 -2.34 15.16 -20.53
CA ASP A 238 -1.68 16.03 -21.53
C ASP A 238 -0.20 16.29 -21.21
N HIS A 239 0.22 16.02 -19.97
CA HIS A 239 1.54 16.35 -19.44
C HIS A 239 2.30 15.16 -18.85
N ASP A 240 1.85 13.93 -19.15
CA ASP A 240 2.43 12.70 -18.58
C ASP A 240 3.93 12.57 -18.88
N ALA A 241 4.36 12.97 -20.09
CA ALA A 241 5.76 12.90 -20.49
C ALA A 241 6.66 13.83 -19.67
N GLN A 242 6.22 15.07 -19.44
CA GLN A 242 6.94 16.07 -18.65
C GLN A 242 7.00 15.67 -17.18
N LEU A 243 5.88 15.19 -16.63
CA LEU A 243 5.80 14.68 -15.26
C LEU A 243 6.73 13.46 -15.06
N ASN A 244 6.76 12.56 -16.03
CA ASN A 244 7.62 11.39 -16.01
C ASN A 244 9.11 11.75 -16.04
N ALA A 245 9.51 12.68 -16.92
CA ALA A 245 10.88 13.17 -17.00
C ALA A 245 11.33 13.87 -15.71
N ALA A 246 10.46 14.73 -15.15
CA ALA A 246 10.74 15.44 -13.91
C ALA A 246 10.90 14.48 -12.73
N LEU A 247 10.01 13.50 -12.58
CA LEU A 247 10.13 12.48 -11.52
C LEU A 247 11.41 11.65 -11.69
N GLN A 248 11.75 11.25 -12.91
CA GLN A 248 12.96 10.47 -13.17
C GLN A 248 14.23 11.24 -12.80
N SER A 249 14.30 12.54 -13.09
CA SER A 249 15.42 13.38 -12.65
C SER A 249 15.50 13.50 -11.13
N VAL A 250 14.36 13.67 -10.42
CA VAL A 250 14.33 13.73 -8.95
C VAL A 250 14.85 12.44 -8.32
N LEU A 251 14.42 11.30 -8.85
CA LEU A 251 14.81 9.98 -8.36
C LEU A 251 16.27 9.66 -8.71
N GLY A 252 16.74 10.06 -9.90
CA GLY A 252 18.14 9.92 -10.32
C GLY A 252 19.08 10.63 -9.36
N ASP A 253 18.85 11.92 -9.08
CA ASP A 253 19.69 12.69 -8.14
C ASP A 253 19.70 12.07 -6.74
N ALA A 254 18.56 11.54 -6.30
CA ALA A 254 18.43 10.88 -5.00
C ALA A 254 19.16 9.52 -4.95
N MET A 255 19.37 8.87 -6.08
CA MET A 255 20.15 7.64 -6.20
C MET A 255 21.65 7.95 -6.33
N ASP A 256 22.03 8.95 -7.12
CA ASP A 256 23.43 9.34 -7.33
C ASP A 256 24.07 9.95 -6.08
N ALA A 257 23.30 10.69 -5.27
CA ALA A 257 23.74 11.16 -3.96
C ALA A 257 24.10 10.01 -3.00
N LYS A 258 23.63 8.78 -3.24
CA LYS A 258 24.01 7.58 -2.46
C LYS A 258 25.31 6.94 -2.92
N THR A 259 25.74 7.17 -4.15
CA THR A 259 26.97 6.57 -4.71
C THR A 259 28.21 7.41 -4.36
N ASN A 260 28.03 8.70 -4.07
CA ASN A 260 29.10 9.66 -3.79
C ASN A 260 29.30 9.94 -2.28
N MET A 261 28.72 9.14 -1.39
CA MET A 261 28.80 9.25 0.06
C MET A 261 29.21 7.91 0.67
#